data_AF-A0A7T3T1X6-F1
#
_entry.id   AF-A0A7T3T1X6-F1
#
_cell.length_a   1.000
_cell.length_b   1.000
_cell.length_c   1.000
_cell.angle_alpha   90.00
_cell.angle_beta   90.00
_cell.angle_gamma   90.00
#
_symmetry.space_group_name_H-M   'P 1'
#
loop_
_entity.id
_entity.type
_entity.pdbx_description
1 polymer ?
#
loop_
_entity_poly.entity_id
_entity_poly.type
_entity_poly.pdbx_seq_one_letter_code
_entity_poly.pdbx_strand_id
1 'polypeptide(L)'
;MLYTNEKRLDRLAWLRTNSETSFGSKLKKQKFLFFYEMFSKVKGEAYSLNYLKAYPNGPVFSEVYGDETYRFDEFNYRINEIQNEANINETIGKAAETLVSTFTEEELSNLTHQFDLWQSKEDRIKSGERDINISEEDITENDIIQLKSLYNTYSNLASQNVKVIPVFDKIFIISNADYGKLKPEHHEVIEILSRDSELENPVYLELEGEVLLVD
;
A
#
# COMPACT_ATOMS: atom_id res chain seq x y z
N MET A 1 9.54 23.46 -8.79
CA MET A 1 8.14 23.21 -9.19
C MET A 1 7.99 21.72 -9.41
N LEU A 2 7.11 21.09 -8.64
CA LEU A 2 6.78 19.67 -8.73
C LEU A 2 5.92 19.36 -9.97
N TYR A 3 6.03 18.14 -10.50
CA TYR A 3 5.14 17.60 -11.54
C TYR A 3 3.96 16.82 -10.95
N THR A 4 4.10 16.33 -9.72
CA THR A 4 3.06 15.64 -8.97
C THR A 4 1.86 16.55 -8.80
N ASN A 5 0.68 16.06 -9.18
CA ASN A 5 -0.55 16.83 -9.04
C ASN A 5 -1.01 16.91 -7.58
N GLU A 6 -1.77 17.96 -7.27
CA GLU A 6 -2.27 18.25 -5.92
C GLU A 6 -3.05 17.07 -5.31
N LYS A 7 -3.90 16.38 -6.07
CA LYS A 7 -4.66 15.23 -5.55
C LYS A 7 -3.75 14.09 -5.08
N ARG A 8 -2.62 13.85 -5.74
CA ARG A 8 -1.63 12.84 -5.31
C ARG A 8 -0.83 13.34 -4.11
N LEU A 9 -0.50 14.63 -4.04
CA LEU A 9 0.10 15.23 -2.85
C LEU A 9 -0.83 15.11 -1.64
N ASP A 10 -2.14 15.37 -1.79
CA ASP A 10 -3.15 15.20 -0.73
C ASP A 10 -3.18 13.77 -0.21
N ARG A 11 -3.20 12.79 -1.11
CA ARG A 11 -3.18 11.36 -0.74
C ARG A 11 -1.90 10.97 -0.02
N LEU A 12 -0.75 11.46 -0.46
CA LEU A 12 0.53 11.22 0.22
C LEU A 12 0.61 11.93 1.59
N ALA A 13 0.04 13.12 1.71
CA ALA A 13 -0.08 13.82 2.99
C ALA A 13 -0.98 13.05 3.96
N TRP A 14 -2.10 12.52 3.46
CA TRP A 14 -2.95 11.63 4.25
C TRP A 14 -2.19 10.36 4.68
N LEU A 15 -1.46 9.71 3.77
CA LEU A 15 -0.68 8.51 4.09
C LEU A 15 0.37 8.81 5.16
N ARG A 16 1.08 9.94 5.06
CA ARG A 16 2.08 10.36 6.06
C ARG A 16 1.49 10.46 7.46
N THR A 17 0.29 11.05 7.57
CA THR A 17 -0.39 11.23 8.86
C THR A 17 -0.93 9.92 9.44
N ASN A 18 -1.32 8.96 8.59
CA ASN A 18 -1.98 7.73 9.02
C ASN A 18 -1.04 6.51 9.09
N SER A 19 0.09 6.53 8.40
CA SER A 19 1.01 5.39 8.28
C SER A 19 2.43 5.85 7.94
N GLU A 20 3.19 6.24 8.96
CA GLU A 20 4.59 6.68 8.80
C GLU A 20 5.46 5.61 8.13
N THR A 21 5.27 4.34 8.50
CA THR A 21 6.01 3.21 7.92
C THR A 21 5.77 3.07 6.42
N SER A 22 4.51 3.10 5.97
CA SER A 22 4.18 3.01 4.55
C SER A 22 4.64 4.25 3.78
N PHE A 23 4.58 5.44 4.40
CA PHE A 23 5.07 6.67 3.81
C PHE A 23 6.61 6.71 3.68
N GLY A 24 7.33 6.09 4.61
CA GLY A 24 8.80 5.99 4.57
C GLY A 24 9.32 5.16 3.39
N SER A 25 8.54 4.19 2.90
CA SER A 25 8.88 3.36 1.75
C SER A 25 8.45 3.98 0.43
N LYS A 26 9.40 4.13 -0.50
CA LYS A 26 9.10 4.59 -1.87
C LYS A 26 8.15 3.65 -2.59
N LEU A 27 8.36 2.34 -2.47
CA LEU A 27 7.52 1.34 -3.12
C LEU A 27 6.12 1.35 -2.52
N LYS A 28 5.99 1.30 -1.18
CA LYS A 28 4.67 1.34 -0.53
C LYS A 28 3.89 2.61 -0.84
N LYS A 29 4.54 3.79 -0.97
CA LYS A 29 3.89 5.01 -1.47
C LYS A 29 3.31 4.84 -2.87
N GLN A 30 4.09 4.29 -3.79
CA GLN A 30 3.62 4.04 -5.16
C GLN A 30 2.45 3.05 -5.18
N LYS A 31 2.54 1.97 -4.39
CA LYS A 31 1.47 0.97 -4.27
C LYS A 31 0.22 1.55 -3.63
N PHE A 32 0.37 2.37 -2.61
CA PHE A 32 -0.75 3.06 -1.97
C PHE A 32 -1.49 3.94 -2.99
N LEU A 33 -0.76 4.77 -3.75
CA LEU A 33 -1.37 5.61 -4.78
C LEU A 33 -2.04 4.77 -5.87
N PHE A 34 -1.40 3.69 -6.31
CA PHE A 34 -1.96 2.78 -7.31
C PHE A 34 -3.28 2.16 -6.80
N PHE A 35 -3.27 1.52 -5.63
CA PHE A 35 -4.47 0.92 -5.07
C PHE A 35 -5.55 1.95 -4.73
N TYR A 36 -5.18 3.15 -4.29
CA TYR A 36 -6.16 4.22 -4.08
C TYR A 36 -6.91 4.55 -5.38
N GLU A 37 -6.19 4.74 -6.49
CA GLU A 37 -6.79 5.08 -7.79
C GLU A 37 -7.63 3.91 -8.34
N MET A 38 -7.13 2.69 -8.22
CA MET A 38 -7.84 1.48 -8.69
C MET A 38 -9.07 1.17 -7.85
N PHE A 39 -9.01 1.37 -6.53
CA PHE A 39 -10.17 1.29 -5.64
C PHE A 39 -11.17 2.40 -5.93
N SER A 40 -10.72 3.62 -6.20
CA SER A 40 -11.59 4.71 -6.64
C SER A 40 -12.35 4.33 -7.91
N LYS A 41 -11.66 3.74 -8.91
CA LYS A 41 -12.30 3.23 -10.13
C LYS A 41 -13.41 2.22 -9.84
N VAL A 42 -13.13 1.15 -9.09
CA VAL A 42 -14.13 0.09 -8.83
C VAL A 42 -15.27 0.54 -7.91
N LYS A 43 -15.09 1.65 -7.18
CA LYS A 43 -16.11 2.30 -6.36
C LYS A 43 -16.88 3.40 -7.07
N GLY A 44 -16.57 3.70 -8.33
CA GLY A 44 -17.24 4.74 -9.11
C GLY A 44 -16.87 6.16 -8.68
N GLU A 45 -15.76 6.32 -7.96
CA GLU A 45 -15.21 7.61 -7.54
C GLU A 45 -14.30 8.21 -8.62
N ALA A 46 -13.97 9.49 -8.49
CA ALA A 46 -13.02 10.13 -9.41
C ALA A 46 -11.60 9.56 -9.23
N TYR A 47 -11.00 9.10 -10.32
CA TYR A 47 -9.67 8.50 -10.35
C TYR A 47 -8.84 8.98 -11.55
N SER A 48 -7.53 8.73 -11.54
CA SER A 48 -6.62 9.12 -12.62
C SER A 48 -5.46 8.13 -12.81
N LEU A 49 -5.27 7.67 -14.04
CA LEU A 49 -4.11 6.88 -14.46
C LEU A 49 -3.01 7.73 -15.11
N ASN A 50 -3.18 9.06 -15.16
CA ASN A 50 -2.19 9.94 -15.78
C ASN A 50 -0.81 9.71 -15.17
N TYR A 51 0.20 9.52 -16.03
CA TYR A 51 1.59 9.21 -15.68
C TYR A 51 1.83 7.85 -15.00
N LEU A 52 0.81 6.97 -14.95
CA LEU A 52 0.98 5.59 -14.53
C LEU A 52 1.74 4.81 -15.60
N LYS A 53 2.81 4.16 -15.17
CA LYS A 53 3.71 3.41 -16.05
C LYS A 53 4.02 2.04 -15.46
N ALA A 54 4.28 1.10 -16.33
CA ALA A 54 4.73 -0.23 -15.96
C ALA A 54 6.24 -0.22 -15.71
N TYR A 55 6.65 -0.60 -14.50
CA TYR A 55 8.04 -0.77 -14.08
C TYR A 55 8.30 -2.22 -13.65
N PRO A 56 9.57 -2.65 -13.52
CA PRO A 56 9.91 -4.00 -13.09
C PRO A 56 9.31 -4.42 -11.74
N ASN A 57 9.12 -3.47 -10.83
CA ASN A 57 8.54 -3.72 -9.51
C ASN A 57 7.05 -3.33 -9.45
N GLY A 58 6.35 -3.42 -10.58
CA GLY A 58 4.94 -3.11 -10.74
C GLY A 58 4.63 -1.66 -11.19
N PRO A 59 3.35 -1.26 -11.16
CA PRO A 59 2.91 0.08 -11.62
C PRO A 59 3.45 1.22 -10.76
N VAL A 60 3.86 2.33 -11.39
CA VAL A 60 4.46 3.52 -10.76
C VAL A 60 3.93 4.79 -11.40
N PHE A 61 3.55 5.77 -10.59
CA PHE A 61 3.28 7.15 -11.01
C PHE A 61 4.61 7.87 -11.22
N SER A 62 5.03 7.98 -12.48
CA SER A 62 6.38 8.41 -12.86
C SER A 62 6.73 9.85 -12.48
N GLU A 63 5.73 10.73 -12.41
CA GLU A 63 5.83 12.09 -11.91
C GLU A 63 6.07 12.13 -10.39
N VAL A 64 5.41 11.25 -9.62
CA VAL A 64 5.63 11.11 -8.17
C VAL A 64 7.04 10.57 -7.93
N TYR A 65 7.41 9.51 -8.65
CA TYR A 65 8.75 8.93 -8.58
C TYR A 65 9.83 9.96 -8.93
N GLY A 66 9.59 10.75 -9.99
CA GLY A 66 10.52 11.78 -10.44
C GLY A 66 10.72 12.88 -9.40
N ASP A 67 9.63 13.42 -8.84
CA ASP A 67 9.72 14.47 -7.82
C ASP A 67 10.34 13.95 -6.52
N GLU A 68 9.95 12.75 -6.06
CA GLU A 68 10.53 12.14 -4.88
C GLU A 68 12.03 11.87 -5.05
N THR A 69 12.48 11.52 -6.25
CA THR A 69 13.88 11.17 -6.52
C THR A 69 14.75 12.41 -6.76
N TYR A 70 14.26 13.38 -7.52
CA TYR A 70 15.08 14.49 -8.02
C TYR A 70 14.74 15.85 -7.39
N ARG A 71 13.64 15.95 -6.63
CA ARG A 71 13.15 17.17 -5.98
C ARG A 71 12.71 16.91 -4.54
N PHE A 72 13.41 16.01 -3.86
CA PHE A 72 13.04 15.46 -2.56
C PHE A 72 12.66 16.53 -1.52
N ASP A 73 13.45 17.60 -1.36
CA ASP A 73 13.18 18.63 -0.36
C ASP A 73 11.89 19.41 -0.67
N GLU A 74 11.69 19.83 -1.92
CA GLU A 74 10.46 20.52 -2.35
C GLU A 74 9.25 19.59 -2.23
N PHE A 75 9.40 18.31 -2.61
CA PHE A 75 8.36 17.31 -2.55
C PHE A 75 7.88 17.06 -1.11
N ASN A 76 8.80 16.82 -0.18
CA ASN A 76 8.45 16.61 1.22
C ASN A 76 7.94 17.88 1.89
N TYR A 77 8.52 19.04 1.57
CA TYR A 77 8.01 20.32 2.06
C TYR A 77 6.54 20.50 1.69
N ARG A 78 6.17 20.25 0.44
CA ARG A 78 4.77 20.36 -0.02
C ARG A 78 3.83 19.38 0.67
N ILE A 79 4.24 18.13 0.84
CA ILE A 79 3.44 17.13 1.57
C ILE A 79 3.25 17.52 3.05
N ASN A 80 4.26 18.14 3.66
CA ASN A 80 4.21 18.57 5.06
C ASN A 80 3.36 19.83 5.28
N GLU A 81 3.25 20.70 4.27
CA GLU A 81 2.41 21.90 4.29
C GLU A 81 0.91 21.59 4.24
N ILE A 82 0.52 20.41 3.77
CA ILE A 82 -0.88 19.97 3.74
C ILE A 82 -1.28 19.57 5.19
N GLN A 83 -1.72 20.56 5.96
CA GLN A 83 -2.15 20.41 7.35
C GLN A 83 -3.59 19.88 7.41
N ASN A 84 -3.75 18.56 7.53
CA ASN A 84 -4.95 17.84 7.97
C ASN A 84 -6.24 17.93 7.12
N GLU A 85 -6.31 18.74 6.07
CA GLU A 85 -7.45 18.79 5.12
C GLU A 85 -7.14 18.11 3.78
N ALA A 86 -6.42 16.97 3.81
CA ALA A 86 -6.23 16.19 2.60
C ALA A 86 -7.60 15.76 2.06
N ASN A 87 -7.99 16.30 0.90
CA ASN A 87 -9.28 16.03 0.28
C ASN A 87 -9.29 14.66 -0.39
N ILE A 88 -9.43 13.62 0.43
CA ILE A 88 -9.47 12.23 0.00
C ILE A 88 -10.70 11.51 0.53
N ASN A 89 -11.10 10.45 -0.16
CA ASN A 89 -12.08 9.50 0.35
C ASN A 89 -11.39 8.61 1.39
N GLU A 90 -11.67 8.85 2.68
CA GLU A 90 -11.03 8.12 3.77
C GLU A 90 -11.26 6.61 3.72
N THR A 91 -12.43 6.14 3.29
CA THR A 91 -12.70 4.70 3.22
C THR A 91 -11.79 4.03 2.20
N ILE A 92 -11.56 4.67 1.05
CA ILE A 92 -10.61 4.19 0.04
C ILE A 92 -9.18 4.32 0.53
N GLY A 93 -8.83 5.45 1.17
CA GLY A 93 -7.52 5.69 1.76
C GLY A 93 -7.14 4.61 2.78
N LYS A 94 -8.04 4.32 3.73
CA LYS A 94 -7.87 3.28 4.73
C LYS A 94 -7.75 1.89 4.10
N ALA A 95 -8.61 1.55 3.14
CA ALA A 95 -8.50 0.24 2.46
C ALA A 95 -7.16 0.08 1.71
N ALA A 96 -6.71 1.11 0.98
CA ALA A 96 -5.44 1.08 0.27
C ALA A 96 -4.24 1.02 1.22
N GLU A 97 -4.28 1.80 2.32
CA GLU A 97 -3.25 1.81 3.35
C GLU A 97 -3.17 0.47 4.09
N THR A 98 -4.32 -0.10 4.49
CA THR A 98 -4.38 -1.39 5.16
C THR A 98 -3.83 -2.48 4.24
N LEU A 99 -4.16 -2.48 2.95
CA LEU A 99 -3.55 -3.40 1.99
C LEU A 99 -2.02 -3.25 1.98
N VAL A 100 -1.49 -2.05 1.75
CA VAL A 100 -0.03 -1.90 1.59
C VAL A 100 0.76 -2.10 2.89
N SER A 101 0.13 -1.90 4.04
CA SER A 101 0.77 -2.13 5.33
C SER A 101 0.87 -3.63 5.65
N THR A 102 -0.08 -4.45 5.18
CA THR A 102 -0.12 -5.91 5.44
C THR A 102 0.77 -6.77 4.53
N PHE A 103 1.50 -6.16 3.60
CA PHE A 103 2.42 -6.86 2.69
C PHE A 103 3.84 -6.28 2.76
N THR A 104 4.84 -7.13 2.52
CA THR A 104 6.22 -6.71 2.26
C THR A 104 6.31 -6.02 0.88
N GLU A 105 7.43 -5.35 0.60
CA GLU A 105 7.62 -4.72 -0.71
C GLU A 105 7.65 -5.73 -1.86
N GLU A 106 8.26 -6.90 -1.63
CA GLU A 106 8.32 -7.99 -2.59
C GLU A 106 6.92 -8.57 -2.84
N GLU A 107 6.17 -8.86 -1.79
CA GLU A 107 4.79 -9.35 -1.90
C GLU A 107 3.90 -8.35 -2.62
N LEU A 108 4.04 -7.04 -2.35
CA LEU A 108 3.31 -6.01 -3.08
C LEU A 108 3.68 -5.95 -4.55
N SER A 109 4.95 -6.14 -4.88
CA SER A 109 5.39 -6.22 -6.28
C SER A 109 4.71 -7.41 -6.95
N ASN A 110 4.81 -8.59 -6.34
CA ASN A 110 4.22 -9.84 -6.83
C ASN A 110 2.71 -9.72 -7.00
N LEU A 111 2.00 -9.16 -6.01
CA LEU A 111 0.57 -8.87 -6.08
C LEU A 111 0.25 -8.00 -7.30
N THR A 112 0.99 -6.91 -7.51
CA THR A 112 0.72 -6.05 -8.67
C THR A 112 1.08 -6.66 -10.02
N HIS A 113 1.94 -7.68 -10.05
CA HIS A 113 2.25 -8.45 -11.26
C HIS A 113 1.12 -9.45 -11.62
N GLN A 114 0.16 -9.68 -10.73
CA GLN A 114 -1.00 -10.54 -11.02
C GLN A 114 -2.08 -9.84 -11.84
N PHE A 115 -2.03 -8.51 -11.98
CA PHE A 115 -2.98 -7.76 -12.79
C PHE A 115 -2.61 -7.78 -14.28
N ASP A 116 -3.61 -7.98 -15.14
CA ASP A 116 -3.48 -8.03 -16.59
C ASP A 116 -2.93 -6.71 -17.14
N LEU A 117 -3.29 -5.56 -16.52
CA LEU A 117 -2.76 -4.24 -16.85
C LEU A 117 -1.22 -4.16 -16.77
N TRP A 118 -0.60 -4.96 -15.91
CA TRP A 118 0.85 -5.05 -15.79
C TRP A 118 1.40 -6.20 -16.63
N GLN A 119 0.76 -7.38 -16.57
CA GLN A 119 1.21 -8.58 -17.31
C GLN A 119 1.28 -8.35 -18.82
N SER A 120 0.31 -7.62 -19.38
CA SER A 120 0.31 -7.25 -20.80
C SER A 120 1.54 -6.43 -21.23
N LYS A 121 2.32 -5.91 -20.28
CA LYS A 121 3.55 -5.13 -20.49
C LYS A 121 4.81 -5.89 -20.15
N GLU A 122 4.71 -7.11 -19.62
CA GLU A 122 5.84 -7.86 -19.05
C GLU A 122 6.97 -8.09 -20.06
N ASP A 123 6.65 -8.50 -21.29
CA ASP A 123 7.66 -8.73 -22.33
C ASP A 123 8.43 -7.45 -22.71
N ARG A 124 7.73 -6.32 -22.75
CA ARG A 124 8.32 -5.00 -23.02
C ARG A 124 9.27 -4.60 -21.89
N ILE A 125 8.86 -4.80 -20.64
CA ILE A 125 9.70 -4.58 -19.46
C ILE A 125 10.95 -5.46 -19.52
N LYS A 126 10.79 -6.76 -19.81
CA LYS A 126 11.90 -7.72 -19.93
C LYS A 126 12.87 -7.38 -21.06
N SER A 127 12.40 -6.78 -22.15
CA SER A 127 13.26 -6.28 -23.23
C SER A 127 14.04 -5.00 -22.87
N GLY A 128 13.79 -4.42 -21.70
CA GLY A 128 14.41 -3.17 -21.24
C GLY A 128 13.77 -1.91 -21.83
N GLU A 129 12.57 -2.02 -22.39
CA GLU A 129 11.81 -0.86 -22.85
C GLU A 129 11.45 0.03 -21.65
N ARG A 130 11.60 1.34 -21.83
CA ARG A 130 11.32 2.36 -20.80
C ARG A 130 10.07 3.13 -21.18
N ASP A 131 9.51 3.82 -20.19
CA ASP A 131 8.37 4.71 -20.37
C ASP A 131 7.09 4.02 -20.90
N ILE A 132 6.88 2.77 -20.47
CA ILE A 132 5.72 1.98 -20.86
C ILE A 132 4.49 2.48 -20.09
N ASN A 133 3.60 3.20 -20.77
CA ASN A 133 2.36 3.69 -20.17
C ASN A 133 1.38 2.55 -19.88
N ILE A 134 0.65 2.69 -18.78
CA ILE A 134 -0.56 1.91 -18.46
C ILE A 134 -1.76 2.83 -18.67
N SER A 135 -2.77 2.33 -19.36
CA SER A 135 -3.96 3.07 -19.78
C SER A 135 -5.24 2.33 -19.38
N GLU A 136 -6.40 2.97 -19.60
CA GLU A 136 -7.71 2.36 -19.32
C GLU A 136 -7.94 1.04 -20.04
N GLU A 137 -7.47 0.94 -21.28
CA GLU A 137 -7.64 -0.24 -22.13
C GLU A 137 -6.87 -1.45 -21.63
N ASP A 138 -5.88 -1.23 -20.76
CA ASP A 138 -5.09 -2.30 -20.17
C ASP A 138 -5.80 -2.94 -18.97
N ILE A 139 -6.83 -2.29 -18.42
CA ILE A 139 -7.58 -2.80 -17.26
C ILE A 139 -8.68 -3.75 -17.76
N THR A 140 -8.54 -5.03 -17.44
CA THR A 140 -9.49 -6.07 -17.86
C THR A 140 -10.61 -6.28 -16.84
N GLU A 141 -11.65 -7.03 -17.22
CA GLU A 141 -12.68 -7.45 -16.24
C GLU A 141 -12.11 -8.31 -15.11
N ASN A 142 -11.07 -9.11 -15.40
CA ASN A 142 -10.37 -9.90 -14.39
C ASN A 142 -9.70 -8.98 -13.35
N ASP A 143 -9.05 -7.90 -13.79
CA ASP A 143 -8.50 -6.89 -12.88
C ASP A 143 -9.60 -6.27 -12.01
N ILE A 144 -10.75 -5.93 -12.59
CA ILE A 144 -11.88 -5.36 -11.86
C ILE A 144 -12.40 -6.31 -10.78
N ILE A 145 -12.51 -7.61 -11.07
CA ILE A 145 -12.92 -8.63 -10.11
C ILE A 145 -11.92 -8.72 -8.96
N GLN A 146 -10.62 -8.81 -9.26
CA GLN A 146 -9.56 -8.88 -8.26
C GLN A 146 -9.55 -7.62 -7.38
N LEU A 147 -9.63 -6.43 -7.97
CA LEU A 147 -9.65 -5.15 -7.25
C LEU A 147 -10.87 -5.00 -6.33
N LYS A 148 -12.05 -5.45 -6.76
CA LYS A 148 -13.25 -5.47 -5.91
C LYS A 148 -13.07 -6.41 -4.73
N SER A 149 -12.48 -7.59 -4.95
CA SER A 149 -12.17 -8.55 -3.89
C SER A 149 -11.20 -7.94 -2.86
N LEU A 150 -10.07 -7.40 -3.33
CA LEU A 150 -9.09 -6.72 -2.47
C LEU A 150 -9.73 -5.56 -1.70
N TYR A 151 -10.48 -4.69 -2.37
CA TYR A 151 -11.15 -3.58 -1.70
C TYR A 151 -12.08 -4.08 -0.59
N ASN A 152 -12.90 -5.09 -0.84
CA ASN A 152 -13.84 -5.62 0.16
C ASN A 152 -13.08 -6.22 1.36
N THR A 153 -12.03 -6.99 1.12
CA THR A 153 -11.21 -7.60 2.18
C THR A 153 -10.55 -6.51 3.05
N TYR A 154 -9.85 -5.56 2.42
CA TYR A 154 -9.06 -4.59 3.16
C TYR A 154 -9.87 -3.43 3.73
N SER A 155 -11.03 -3.10 3.14
CA SER A 155 -11.98 -2.17 3.78
C SER A 155 -12.64 -2.78 5.00
N ASN A 156 -12.96 -4.08 4.99
CA ASN A 156 -13.43 -4.78 6.17
C ASN A 156 -12.35 -4.81 7.26
N LEU A 157 -11.13 -5.24 6.92
CA LEU A 157 -10.02 -5.26 7.87
C LEU A 157 -9.74 -3.87 8.47
N ALA A 158 -9.73 -2.82 7.65
CA ALA A 158 -9.57 -1.44 8.12
C ALA A 158 -10.67 -1.02 9.12
N SER A 159 -11.90 -1.53 8.96
CA SER A 159 -13.02 -1.22 9.87
C SER A 159 -12.91 -1.90 11.24
N GLN A 160 -12.08 -2.93 11.37
CA GLN A 160 -11.89 -3.69 12.61
C GLN A 160 -10.92 -3.02 13.59
N ASN A 161 -10.39 -1.84 13.24
CA ASN A 161 -9.48 -1.07 14.09
C ASN A 161 -8.27 -1.90 14.55
N VAL A 162 -7.59 -2.52 13.58
CA VAL A 162 -6.39 -3.33 13.80
C VAL A 162 -5.12 -2.48 13.85
N LYS A 163 -4.05 -3.07 14.38
CA LYS A 163 -2.69 -2.57 14.38
C LYS A 163 -1.83 -3.52 13.55
N VAL A 164 -1.04 -2.94 12.65
CA VAL A 164 -0.03 -3.67 11.86
C VAL A 164 1.35 -3.49 12.51
N ILE A 165 2.06 -4.59 12.73
CA ILE A 165 3.36 -4.64 13.38
C ILE A 165 4.35 -5.36 12.44
N PRO A 166 5.13 -4.63 11.64
CA PRO A 166 6.19 -5.23 10.83
C PRO A 166 7.41 -5.55 11.71
N VAL A 167 7.92 -6.78 11.63
CA VAL A 167 9.15 -7.22 12.31
C VAL A 167 9.94 -8.11 11.35
N PHE A 168 11.18 -7.70 11.02
CA PHE A 168 11.97 -8.27 9.92
C PHE A 168 11.15 -8.39 8.62
N ASP A 169 10.93 -9.61 8.13
CA ASP A 169 10.16 -9.93 6.92
C ASP A 169 8.73 -10.39 7.22
N LYS A 170 8.29 -10.40 8.49
CA LYS A 170 6.92 -10.73 8.89
C LYS A 170 6.10 -9.51 9.25
N ILE A 171 4.80 -9.62 9.00
CA ILE A 171 3.83 -8.57 9.25
C ILE A 171 2.71 -9.14 10.09
N PHE A 172 2.65 -8.70 11.34
CA PHE A 172 1.64 -9.15 12.29
C PHE A 172 0.46 -8.19 12.31
N ILE A 173 -0.74 -8.73 12.46
CA ILE A 173 -1.98 -7.99 12.61
C ILE A 173 -2.60 -8.36 13.94
N ILE A 174 -2.92 -7.35 14.76
CA ILE A 174 -3.57 -7.54 16.05
C ILE A 174 -4.66 -6.48 16.24
N SER A 175 -5.70 -6.75 17.01
CA SER A 175 -6.68 -5.70 17.36
C SER A 175 -6.00 -4.56 18.14
N ASN A 176 -6.42 -3.30 17.95
CA ASN A 176 -5.88 -2.20 18.78
C ASN A 176 -6.16 -2.41 20.27
N ALA A 177 -7.25 -3.11 20.61
CA ALA A 177 -7.60 -3.42 21.99
C ALA A 177 -6.57 -4.37 22.64
N ASP A 178 -6.10 -5.38 21.90
CA ASP A 178 -5.11 -6.33 22.41
C ASP A 178 -3.68 -5.82 22.29
N TYR A 179 -3.40 -5.01 21.25
CA TYR A 179 -2.14 -4.29 21.13
C TYR A 179 -1.83 -3.48 22.39
N GLY A 180 -2.82 -2.75 22.92
CA GLY A 180 -2.67 -1.95 24.14
C GLY A 180 -2.42 -2.77 25.42
N LYS A 181 -2.58 -4.09 25.37
CA LYS A 181 -2.35 -5.02 26.48
C LYS A 181 -1.04 -5.81 26.34
N LEU A 182 -0.31 -5.64 25.23
CA LEU A 182 0.94 -6.35 25.03
C LEU A 182 1.98 -5.96 26.10
N LYS A 183 2.65 -6.98 26.62
CA LYS A 183 3.75 -6.85 27.59
C LYS A 183 5.09 -7.10 26.87
N PRO A 184 6.24 -6.72 27.47
CA PRO A 184 7.55 -6.96 26.88
C PRO A 184 7.77 -8.42 26.43
N GLU A 185 7.27 -9.39 27.20
CA GLU A 185 7.40 -10.81 26.89
C GLU A 185 6.65 -11.18 25.60
N HIS A 186 5.51 -10.54 25.31
CA HIS A 186 4.80 -10.76 24.05
C HIS A 186 5.58 -10.20 22.84
N HIS A 187 6.29 -9.08 23.02
CA HIS A 187 7.13 -8.53 21.97
C HIS A 187 8.33 -9.43 21.66
N GLU A 188 8.91 -10.08 22.68
CA GLU A 188 9.95 -11.11 22.48
C GLU A 188 9.41 -12.30 21.68
N VAL A 189 8.19 -12.75 21.98
CA VAL A 189 7.53 -13.83 21.20
C VAL A 189 7.30 -13.41 19.76
N ILE A 190 6.80 -12.19 19.51
CA ILE A 190 6.62 -11.66 18.14
C ILE A 190 7.97 -11.61 17.39
N GLU A 191 9.06 -11.21 18.05
CA GLU A 191 10.40 -11.22 17.45
C GLU A 191 10.87 -12.65 17.12
N ILE A 192 10.56 -13.64 17.97
CA ILE A 192 10.88 -15.04 17.69
C ILE A 192 10.08 -15.54 16.48
N LEU A 193 8.75 -15.33 16.48
CA LEU A 193 7.85 -15.72 15.39
C LEU A 193 8.24 -15.07 14.06
N SER A 194 8.76 -13.84 14.10
CA SER A 194 9.17 -13.14 12.90
C SER A 194 10.33 -13.80 12.13
N ARG A 195 10.98 -14.80 12.71
CA ARG A 195 12.04 -15.60 12.08
C ARG A 195 11.58 -16.98 11.63
N ASP A 196 10.31 -17.31 11.84
CA ASP A 196 9.73 -18.58 11.43
C ASP A 196 9.40 -18.52 9.93
N SER A 197 10.07 -19.38 9.15
CA SER A 197 9.87 -19.45 7.71
C SER A 197 8.53 -20.07 7.31
N GLU A 198 7.88 -20.81 8.22
CA GLU A 198 6.60 -21.48 7.94
C GLU A 198 5.39 -20.55 8.06
N LEU A 199 5.54 -19.38 8.70
CA LEU A 199 4.48 -18.38 8.80
C LEU A 199 4.35 -17.59 7.49
N GLU A 200 3.14 -17.45 6.96
CA GLU A 200 2.86 -16.61 5.79
C GLU A 200 2.32 -15.24 6.23
N ASN A 201 2.64 -14.20 5.46
CA ASN A 201 2.11 -12.86 5.75
C ASN A 201 0.67 -12.69 5.20
N PRO A 202 -0.16 -11.88 5.88
CA PRO A 202 0.04 -11.40 7.24
C PRO A 202 -0.26 -12.48 8.29
N VAL A 203 0.42 -12.40 9.44
CA VAL A 203 0.19 -13.30 10.58
C VAL A 203 -0.82 -12.65 11.54
N TYR A 204 -1.92 -13.32 11.83
CA TYR A 204 -2.95 -12.78 12.73
C TYR A 204 -2.65 -13.17 14.17
N LEU A 205 -2.75 -12.18 15.06
CA LEU A 205 -2.50 -12.34 16.48
C LEU A 205 -3.75 -12.01 17.29
N GLU A 206 -4.04 -12.86 18.27
CA GLU A 206 -5.06 -12.62 19.30
C GLU A 206 -4.45 -12.81 20.69
N LEU A 207 -4.89 -12.01 21.66
CA LEU A 207 -4.45 -12.15 23.04
C LEU A 207 -5.56 -12.80 23.88
N GLU A 208 -5.38 -14.06 24.25
CA GLU A 208 -6.27 -14.78 25.17
C GLU A 208 -5.64 -14.86 26.57
N GLY A 209 -6.05 -13.94 27.45
CA GLY A 209 -5.46 -13.82 28.78
C GLY A 209 -4.01 -13.33 28.72
N GLU A 210 -3.06 -14.22 29.00
CA GLU A 210 -1.62 -13.95 28.91
C GLU A 210 -0.95 -14.68 27.73
N VAL A 211 -1.72 -15.33 26.87
CA VAL A 211 -1.21 -16.14 25.77
C VAL A 211 -1.47 -15.45 24.44
N LEU A 212 -0.43 -15.35 23.62
CA LEU A 212 -0.53 -14.92 22.23
C LEU A 212 -0.95 -16.11 21.37
N LEU A 213 -2.11 -16.04 20.74
CA LEU A 213 -2.57 -16.97 19.72
C LEU A 213 -2.09 -16.45 18.35
N VAL A 214 -1.70 -17.39 17.48
CA VAL A 214 -1.17 -17.13 16.14
C VAL A 214 -2.03 -17.91 15.14
N ASP A 215 -2.59 -17.22 14.15
CA ASP A 215 -3.33 -17.77 13.01
C ASP A 215 -2.67 -17.34 11.68
#